data_AF-A0A8R2BB34-F1
#
_entry.id   AF-A0A8R2BB34-F1
#
_cell.length_a   1.000
_cell.length_b   1.000
_cell.length_c   1.000
_cell.angle_alpha   90.00
_cell.angle_beta   90.00
_cell.angle_gamma   90.00
#
_symmetry.space_group_name_H-M   'P 1'
#
loop_
_entity.id
_entity.type
_entity.pdbx_description
1 polymer ?
#
loop_
_entity_poly.entity_id
_entity_poly.type
_entity_poly.pdbx_seq_one_letter_code
_entity_poly.pdbx_strand_id
1 'polypeptide(L)'
;MLQERYLTIKSNGTGIKACWWIPITMTTSGDFNQTNATFWLNCENNNLTTPLAKDNEWVIYNMQMTVLFRVFYDTRNWMGIICTLNDPTKYETIPTLNRVQLILDSLSFSQVGQLDYEITFQLLKYLKHEEEYLPWLAALSGWRTIDDLLKRTPKHAVFQVSLYGISYFIINSNV
;
A
#
# COMPACT_ATOMS: atom_id res chain seq x y z
N MET A 1 14.99 8.14 4.48
CA MET A 1 13.75 8.44 3.72
C MET A 1 14.04 9.53 2.73
N LEU A 2 13.62 9.38 1.48
CA LEU A 2 13.77 10.36 0.40
C LEU A 2 12.37 10.77 -0.10
N GLN A 3 12.27 11.94 -0.75
CA GLN A 3 11.05 12.35 -1.45
C GLN A 3 11.30 12.49 -2.95
N GLU A 4 10.34 12.04 -3.73
CA GLU A 4 10.31 12.21 -5.18
C GLU A 4 8.89 12.51 -5.66
N ARG A 5 8.78 13.17 -6.81
CA ARG A 5 7.50 13.40 -7.45
C ARG A 5 6.97 12.08 -8.01
N TYR A 6 5.81 11.64 -7.52
CA TYR A 6 5.11 10.51 -8.11
C TYR A 6 4.45 10.90 -9.44
N LEU A 7 4.68 10.10 -10.49
CA LEU A 7 4.10 10.27 -11.82
C LEU A 7 3.71 8.91 -12.40
N THR A 8 2.45 8.77 -12.84
CA THR A 8 1.99 7.55 -13.53
C THR A 8 2.64 7.39 -14.91
N ILE A 9 2.95 8.50 -15.59
CA ILE A 9 3.64 8.52 -16.87
C ILE A 9 4.94 9.29 -16.66
N LYS A 10 6.07 8.59 -16.79
CA LYS A 10 7.39 9.23 -16.71
C LYS A 10 7.64 10.01 -18.01
N SER A 11 7.97 11.28 -17.89
CA SER A 11 8.43 12.12 -19.00
C SER A 11 9.94 11.98 -19.17
N ASN A 12 10.43 11.92 -20.40
CA ASN A 12 11.87 11.91 -20.73
C ASN A 12 12.55 13.28 -20.53
N GLY A 13 11.82 14.31 -20.10
CA GLY A 13 12.37 15.64 -19.84
C GLY A 13 13.21 15.67 -18.56
N THR A 14 14.12 16.64 -18.46
CA THR A 14 14.80 17.00 -17.21
C THR A 14 13.76 17.51 -16.21
N GLY A 15 13.16 16.60 -15.44
CA GLY A 15 12.14 16.94 -14.47
C GLY A 15 12.69 17.94 -13.45
N ILE A 16 11.96 19.04 -13.23
CA ILE A 16 12.26 19.97 -12.15
C ILE A 16 12.30 19.15 -10.84
N LYS A 17 13.42 19.24 -10.11
CA LYS A 17 13.55 18.64 -8.78
C LYS A 17 12.59 19.34 -7.84
N ALA A 18 11.38 18.80 -7.75
CA ALA A 18 10.34 19.29 -6.86
C ALA A 18 10.60 18.78 -5.44
N CYS A 19 10.32 19.64 -4.47
CA CYS A 19 10.49 19.34 -3.06
C CYS A 19 9.29 19.92 -2.32
N TRP A 20 8.80 19.18 -1.33
CA TRP A 20 7.68 19.54 -0.48
C TRP A 20 8.09 19.46 0.98
N TRP A 21 7.40 20.26 1.80
CA TRP A 21 7.39 20.11 3.25
C TRP A 21 6.34 19.06 3.60
N ILE A 22 6.80 17.88 4.01
CA ILE A 22 5.92 16.74 4.27
C ILE A 22 5.95 16.44 5.77
N PRO A 23 4.83 16.62 6.49
CA PRO A 23 4.73 16.16 7.86
C PRO A 23 4.69 14.63 7.87
N ILE A 24 5.60 14.01 8.61
CA ILE A 24 5.67 12.57 8.70
C ILE A 24 5.20 12.12 10.08
N THR A 25 4.34 11.11 10.06
CA THR A 25 3.96 10.28 11.20
C THR A 25 4.37 8.86 10.91
N MET A 26 4.77 8.11 11.94
CA MET A 26 5.18 6.71 11.79
C MET A 26 4.88 5.91 13.05
N THR A 27 4.67 4.61 12.88
CA THR A 27 4.54 3.67 14.00
C THR A 27 5.18 2.33 13.65
N THR A 28 5.77 1.69 14.65
CA THR A 28 6.24 0.28 14.61
C THR A 28 5.52 -0.61 15.61
N SER A 29 4.76 -0.01 16.54
CA SER A 29 4.20 -0.67 17.72
C SER A 29 2.67 -0.60 17.80
N GLY A 30 2.00 -0.29 16.68
CA GLY A 30 0.55 -0.31 16.58
C GLY A 30 -0.19 0.91 17.16
N ASP A 31 0.50 1.95 17.64
CA ASP A 31 -0.17 3.21 17.96
C ASP A 31 -0.37 4.04 16.68
N PHE A 32 -1.59 4.00 16.15
CA PHE A 32 -2.02 4.76 14.97
C PHE A 32 -2.82 6.03 15.31
N ASN A 33 -2.95 6.37 16.60
CA ASN A 33 -3.69 7.55 17.02
C ASN A 33 -2.84 8.82 17.00
N GLN A 34 -1.51 8.68 16.92
CA GLN A 34 -0.60 9.81 16.75
C GLN A 34 -0.58 10.31 15.30
N THR A 35 -1.45 11.27 14.99
CA THR A 35 -1.50 11.93 13.67
C THR A 35 -0.70 13.24 13.62
N ASN A 36 -0.15 13.72 14.73
CA ASN A 36 0.72 14.90 14.71
C ASN A 36 2.11 14.53 14.19
N ALA A 37 2.66 15.39 13.34
CA ALA A 37 3.97 15.20 12.73
C ALA A 37 5.05 14.97 13.81
N THR A 38 5.74 13.84 13.74
CA THR A 38 6.91 13.55 14.58
C THR A 38 8.16 14.21 14.02
N PHE A 39 8.20 14.41 12.70
CA PHE A 39 9.23 15.19 12.01
C PHE A 39 8.71 15.72 10.66
N TRP A 40 9.43 16.69 10.11
CA TRP A 40 9.15 17.26 8.79
C TRP A 40 10.25 16.87 7.81
N LEU A 41 9.86 16.23 6.71
CA LEU A 41 10.74 16.00 5.58
C LEU A 41 10.77 17.27 4.72
N ASN A 42 11.96 17.77 4.42
CA ASN A 42 12.17 18.96 3.60
C ASN A 42 13.38 18.75 2.66
N CYS A 43 13.80 19.81 1.97
CA CYS A 43 14.84 19.72 0.94
C CYS A 43 16.25 19.57 1.51
N GLU A 44 16.46 19.96 2.77
CA GLU A 44 17.75 19.93 3.46
C GLU A 44 17.94 18.63 4.25
N ASN A 45 16.85 18.08 4.80
CA ASN A 45 16.82 16.90 5.64
C ASN A 45 16.24 15.68 4.90
N ASN A 46 16.71 15.42 3.68
CA ASN A 46 16.20 14.35 2.82
C ASN A 46 16.84 12.97 3.09
N ASN A 47 17.58 12.79 4.19
CA ASN A 47 18.27 11.55 4.52
C ASN A 47 18.16 11.24 6.01
N LEU A 48 16.93 11.11 6.51
CA LEU A 48 16.72 10.55 7.85
C LEU A 48 16.89 9.02 7.83
N THR A 49 17.81 8.55 8.67
CA THR A 49 17.90 7.14 9.07
C THR A 49 16.69 6.86 9.95
N THR A 50 15.80 5.99 9.50
CA THR A 50 14.67 5.52 10.30
C THR A 50 15.01 4.18 10.91
N PRO A 51 14.40 3.82 12.04
CA PRO A 51 14.57 2.49 12.60
C PRO A 51 14.19 1.46 11.53
N LEU A 52 15.14 0.62 11.17
CA LEU A 52 14.87 -0.56 10.36
C LEU A 52 14.00 -1.48 11.21
N ALA A 53 12.86 -1.89 10.67
CA ALA A 53 12.07 -2.95 11.26
C ALA A 53 12.96 -4.21 11.40
N LYS A 54 12.92 -4.88 12.55
CA LYS A 54 13.54 -6.20 12.69
C LYS A 54 12.76 -7.23 11.87
N ASP A 55 13.26 -8.45 11.77
CA ASP A 55 12.56 -9.51 11.05
C ASP A 55 11.15 -9.72 11.63
N ASN A 56 10.13 -9.75 10.76
CA ASN A 56 8.69 -9.76 11.07
C ASN A 56 8.11 -8.52 11.75
N GLU A 57 8.87 -7.44 11.90
CA GLU A 57 8.33 -6.12 12.26
C GLU A 57 8.06 -5.31 10.98
N TRP A 58 7.29 -4.23 11.13
CA TRP A 58 7.09 -3.25 10.07
C TRP A 58 7.08 -1.84 10.67
N VAL A 59 7.39 -0.87 9.82
CA VAL A 59 7.06 0.55 10.02
C VAL A 59 5.99 0.93 9.00
N ILE A 60 4.95 1.63 9.46
CA ILE A 60 3.98 2.29 8.58
C ILE A 60 4.09 3.79 8.81
N TYR A 61 4.03 4.56 7.73
CA TYR A 61 3.99 6.01 7.75
C TYR A 61 2.59 6.53 7.43
N ASN A 62 2.36 7.82 7.67
CA ASN A 62 1.10 8.52 7.37
C ASN A 62 -0.09 7.91 8.11
N MET A 63 -0.07 8.01 9.44
CA MET A 63 -1.14 7.50 10.31
C MET A 63 -2.50 8.05 9.85
N GLN A 64 -3.45 7.12 9.69
CA GLN A 64 -4.82 7.34 9.21
C GLN A 64 -4.92 8.03 7.85
N MET A 65 -3.89 7.94 7.00
CA MET A 65 -3.86 8.53 5.66
C MET A 65 -4.16 10.06 5.68
N THR A 66 -3.69 10.75 6.70
CA THR A 66 -4.03 12.18 6.95
C THR A 66 -3.38 13.15 5.97
N VAL A 67 -2.31 12.75 5.29
CA VAL A 67 -1.56 13.59 4.36
C VAL A 67 -1.55 12.96 2.96
N LEU A 68 -1.54 13.80 1.94
CA LEU A 68 -1.56 13.39 0.53
C LEU A 68 -0.16 13.08 -0.01
N PHE A 69 0.42 11.96 0.42
CA PHE A 69 1.61 11.37 -0.20
C PHE A 69 1.54 9.85 -0.24
N ARG A 70 2.36 9.25 -1.10
CA ARG A 70 2.51 7.79 -1.23
C ARG A 70 3.74 7.33 -0.49
N VAL A 71 3.67 6.14 0.11
CA VAL A 71 4.78 5.58 0.88
C VAL A 71 5.32 4.34 0.18
N PHE A 72 6.56 4.44 -0.29
CA PHE A 72 7.29 3.30 -0.80
C PHE A 72 8.15 2.70 0.32
N TYR A 73 8.01 1.40 0.53
CA TYR A 73 8.79 0.63 1.49
C TYR A 73 9.73 -0.33 0.76
N ASP A 74 10.82 -0.72 1.42
CA ASP A 74 11.63 -1.84 0.93
C ASP A 74 10.89 -3.18 1.04
N THR A 75 11.41 -4.21 0.38
CA THR A 75 10.81 -5.54 0.34
C THR A 75 10.64 -6.15 1.73
N ARG A 76 11.61 -5.96 2.65
CA ARG A 76 11.52 -6.54 4.00
C ARG A 76 10.33 -5.95 4.75
N ASN A 77 10.17 -4.64 4.70
CA ASN A 77 9.06 -3.97 5.36
C ASN A 77 7.71 -4.32 4.72
N TRP A 78 7.64 -4.42 3.39
CA TRP A 78 6.44 -4.94 2.72
C TRP A 78 6.08 -6.34 3.21
N MET A 79 7.04 -7.24 3.36
CA MET A 79 6.78 -8.59 3.89
C MET A 79 6.26 -8.55 5.33
N GLY A 80 6.80 -7.70 6.20
CA GLY A 80 6.27 -7.49 7.55
C GLY A 80 4.80 -7.04 7.57
N ILE A 81 4.46 -6.09 6.70
CA ILE A 81 3.08 -5.61 6.50
C ILE A 81 2.19 -6.76 5.98
N ILE A 82 2.65 -7.49 4.96
CA ILE A 82 1.90 -8.61 4.35
C ILE A 82 1.63 -9.72 5.36
N CYS A 83 2.63 -10.08 6.18
CA CYS A 83 2.47 -11.05 7.26
C CYS A 83 1.39 -10.63 8.26
N THR A 84 1.36 -9.34 8.63
CA THR A 84 0.36 -8.80 9.57
C THR A 84 -1.04 -8.78 8.96
N LEU A 85 -1.16 -8.32 7.70
CA LEU A 85 -2.45 -8.24 7.03
C LEU A 85 -3.06 -9.63 6.75
N ASN A 86 -2.24 -10.62 6.38
CA ASN A 86 -2.75 -11.95 6.07
C ASN A 86 -3.09 -12.80 7.32
N ASP A 87 -2.77 -12.32 8.52
CA ASP A 87 -3.15 -12.93 9.79
C ASP A 87 -4.55 -12.44 10.22
N PRO A 88 -5.58 -13.30 10.21
CA PRO A 88 -6.95 -12.91 10.53
C PRO A 88 -7.11 -12.40 11.97
N THR A 89 -6.15 -12.67 12.86
CA THR A 89 -6.18 -12.20 14.25
C THR A 89 -5.47 -10.86 14.43
N LYS A 90 -4.79 -10.34 13.40
CA LYS A 90 -3.94 -9.15 13.50
C LYS A 90 -4.21 -8.07 12.47
N TYR A 91 -4.88 -8.36 11.35
CA TYR A 91 -5.02 -7.39 10.28
C TYR A 91 -5.68 -6.07 10.74
N GLU A 92 -6.63 -6.14 11.68
CA GLU A 92 -7.31 -4.98 12.29
C GLU A 92 -6.41 -4.13 13.20
N THR A 93 -5.23 -4.63 13.59
CA THR A 93 -4.24 -3.82 14.30
C THR A 93 -3.72 -2.67 13.44
N ILE A 94 -3.81 -2.79 12.11
CA ILE A 94 -3.59 -1.71 11.16
C ILE A 94 -4.97 -1.10 10.85
N PRO A 95 -5.24 0.18 11.15
CA PRO A 95 -6.54 0.81 10.93
C PRO A 95 -6.94 0.86 9.46
N THR A 96 -8.25 0.93 9.24
CA THR A 96 -8.91 0.94 7.93
C THR A 96 -8.24 1.86 6.91
N LEU A 97 -8.01 3.13 7.29
CA LEU A 97 -7.44 4.13 6.37
C LEU A 97 -5.98 3.83 6.03
N ASN A 98 -5.21 3.23 6.94
CA ASN A 98 -3.86 2.77 6.62
C ASN A 98 -3.90 1.54 5.70
N ARG A 99 -4.85 0.61 5.88
CA ARG A 99 -5.02 -0.53 4.96
C ARG A 99 -5.43 -0.06 3.54
N VAL A 100 -6.32 0.94 3.46
CA VAL A 100 -6.66 1.64 2.20
C VAL A 100 -5.40 2.21 1.54
N GLN A 101 -4.59 2.97 2.28
CA GLN A 101 -3.38 3.57 1.73
C GLN A 101 -2.40 2.52 1.23
N LEU A 102 -2.15 1.45 2.01
CA LEU A 102 -1.25 0.36 1.62
C LEU A 102 -1.69 -0.33 0.32
N ILE A 103 -3.00 -0.54 0.13
CA ILE A 103 -3.55 -1.06 -1.13
C ILE A 103 -3.31 -0.08 -2.27
N LEU A 104 -3.71 1.18 -2.11
CA LEU A 104 -3.59 2.19 -3.17
C LEU A 104 -2.14 2.42 -3.58
N ASP A 105 -1.22 2.48 -2.62
CA ASP A 105 0.20 2.72 -2.85
C ASP A 105 0.84 1.51 -3.54
N SER A 106 0.60 0.28 -3.04
CA SER A 106 1.16 -0.92 -3.68
C SER A 106 0.68 -1.10 -5.13
N LEU A 107 -0.62 -0.86 -5.40
CA LEU A 107 -1.17 -0.89 -6.76
C LEU A 107 -0.53 0.17 -7.67
N SER A 108 -0.37 1.38 -7.15
CA SER A 108 0.17 2.52 -7.90
C SER A 108 1.64 2.30 -8.25
N PHE A 109 2.45 1.87 -7.29
CA PHE A 109 3.86 1.56 -7.54
C PHE A 109 4.06 0.39 -8.49
N SER A 110 3.23 -0.65 -8.41
CA SER A 110 3.28 -1.77 -9.35
C SER A 110 2.87 -1.37 -10.76
N GLN A 111 1.87 -0.50 -10.91
CA GLN A 111 1.44 0.03 -12.20
C GLN A 111 2.57 0.74 -12.96
N VAL A 112 3.46 1.43 -12.25
CA VAL A 112 4.62 2.12 -12.84
C VAL A 112 5.91 1.29 -12.81
N GLY A 113 5.83 0.02 -12.41
CA GLY A 113 6.96 -0.90 -12.34
C GLY A 113 8.00 -0.59 -11.25
N GLN A 114 7.64 0.21 -10.23
CA GLN A 114 8.50 0.48 -9.08
C GLN A 114 8.40 -0.60 -7.99
N LEU A 115 7.28 -1.33 -7.94
CA LEU A 115 7.06 -2.48 -7.07
C LEU A 115 6.74 -3.72 -7.92
N ASP A 116 7.21 -4.89 -7.51
CA ASP A 116 6.81 -6.13 -8.17
C ASP A 116 5.33 -6.42 -7.88
N TYR A 117 4.56 -6.73 -8.92
CA TYR A 117 3.17 -7.14 -8.78
C TYR A 117 3.00 -8.37 -7.87
N GLU A 118 4.02 -9.23 -7.75
CA GLU A 118 4.01 -10.32 -6.79
C GLU A 118 3.80 -9.82 -5.35
N ILE A 119 4.47 -8.74 -4.94
CA ILE A 119 4.31 -8.15 -3.60
C ILE A 119 2.88 -7.60 -3.45
N THR A 120 2.38 -6.86 -4.44
CA THR A 120 1.01 -6.35 -4.44
C THR A 120 -0.03 -7.46 -4.36
N PHE A 121 0.13 -8.55 -5.11
CA PHE A 121 -0.80 -9.67 -5.07
C PHE A 121 -0.72 -10.45 -3.76
N GLN A 122 0.47 -10.60 -3.17
CA GLN A 122 0.62 -11.17 -1.83
C GLN A 122 -0.06 -10.32 -0.76
N LEU A 123 0.03 -8.99 -0.88
CA LEU A 123 -0.74 -8.07 -0.04
C LEU A 123 -2.23 -8.32 -0.22
N LEU A 124 -2.78 -8.18 -1.43
CA LEU A 124 -4.22 -8.28 -1.71
C LEU A 124 -4.89 -9.61 -1.29
N LYS A 125 -4.13 -10.68 -1.06
CA LYS A 125 -4.65 -11.93 -0.46
C LYS A 125 -5.34 -11.71 0.89
N TYR A 126 -4.97 -10.67 1.62
CA TYR A 126 -5.55 -10.39 2.93
C TYR A 126 -7.04 -10.05 2.86
N LEU A 127 -7.51 -9.54 1.73
CA LEU A 127 -8.91 -9.12 1.54
C LEU A 127 -9.91 -10.24 1.82
N LYS A 128 -9.51 -11.52 1.75
CA LYS A 128 -10.34 -12.66 2.18
C LYS A 128 -10.87 -12.55 3.62
N HIS A 129 -10.21 -11.76 4.47
CA HIS A 129 -10.57 -11.52 5.87
C HIS A 129 -11.08 -10.09 6.12
N GLU A 130 -11.10 -9.24 5.09
CA GLU A 130 -11.46 -7.83 5.24
C GLU A 130 -12.98 -7.64 5.20
N GLU A 131 -13.51 -6.96 6.20
CA GLU A 131 -14.95 -6.71 6.34
C GLU A 131 -15.32 -5.26 6.02
N GLU A 132 -14.36 -4.33 6.05
CA GLU A 132 -14.64 -2.92 5.86
C GLU A 132 -14.74 -2.53 4.37
N TYR A 133 -15.66 -1.63 4.05
CA TYR A 133 -15.95 -1.23 2.67
C TYR A 133 -14.78 -0.52 1.97
N LEU A 134 -14.09 0.38 2.67
CA LEU A 134 -13.09 1.26 2.04
C LEU A 134 -11.87 0.50 1.50
N PRO A 135 -11.27 -0.47 2.21
CA PRO A 135 -10.18 -1.27 1.65
C PRO A 135 -10.60 -2.07 0.40
N TRP A 136 -11.81 -2.63 0.38
CA TRP A 136 -12.36 -3.29 -0.81
C TRP A 136 -12.52 -2.33 -1.99
N LEU A 137 -13.04 -1.13 -1.75
CA LEU A 137 -13.15 -0.10 -2.79
C LEU A 137 -11.77 0.27 -3.36
N ALA A 138 -10.76 0.41 -2.50
CA ALA A 138 -9.38 0.65 -2.92
C ALA A 138 -8.85 -0.47 -3.83
N ALA A 139 -9.07 -1.73 -3.45
CA ALA A 139 -8.62 -2.89 -4.22
C ALA A 139 -9.31 -2.98 -5.60
N LEU A 140 -10.62 -2.76 -5.64
CA LEU A 140 -11.42 -2.74 -6.86
C LEU A 140 -10.95 -1.69 -7.87
N SER A 141 -10.48 -0.53 -7.38
CA SER A 141 -9.94 0.52 -8.25
C SER A 141 -8.70 0.05 -9.04
N GLY A 142 -7.81 -0.72 -8.39
CA GLY A 142 -6.64 -1.29 -9.04
C GLY A 142 -6.95 -2.48 -9.94
N TRP A 143 -7.87 -3.34 -9.51
CA TRP A 143 -8.28 -4.51 -10.28
C TRP A 143 -8.83 -4.15 -11.65
N ARG A 144 -9.62 -3.08 -11.76
CA ARG A 144 -10.12 -2.62 -13.07
C ARG A 144 -8.98 -2.35 -14.06
N THR A 145 -7.92 -1.70 -13.59
CA THR A 145 -6.73 -1.41 -14.41
C THR A 145 -6.02 -2.70 -14.85
N ILE A 146 -5.85 -3.65 -13.94
CA ILE A 146 -5.19 -4.93 -14.24
C ILE A 146 -6.04 -5.78 -15.18
N ASP A 147 -7.36 -5.84 -14.96
CA ASP A 147 -8.32 -6.52 -15.82
C ASP A 147 -8.25 -5.96 -17.25
N ASP A 148 -8.29 -4.63 -17.39
CA ASP A 148 -8.17 -3.95 -18.69
C ASP A 148 -6.87 -4.33 -19.43
N LEU A 149 -5.74 -4.42 -18.71
CA LEU A 149 -4.46 -4.84 -19.28
C LEU A 149 -4.44 -6.31 -19.69
N LEU A 150 -5.09 -7.19 -18.91
CA LEU A 150 -5.03 -8.63 -19.12
C LEU A 150 -6.07 -9.15 -20.10
N LYS A 151 -7.16 -8.42 -20.38
CA LYS A 151 -8.31 -8.83 -21.23
C LYS A 151 -7.98 -9.58 -22.52
N ARG A 152 -6.84 -9.27 -23.15
CA ARG A 152 -6.40 -9.87 -24.42
C ARG A 152 -5.27 -10.89 -24.27
N THR A 153 -5.05 -11.38 -23.05
CA THR A 153 -3.98 -12.32 -22.72
C THR A 153 -4.56 -13.62 -22.16
N PRO A 154 -3.87 -14.78 -22.34
CA PRO A 154 -4.30 -16.03 -21.72
C PRO A 154 -4.36 -15.98 -20.19
N LYS A 155 -3.66 -15.03 -19.57
CA LYS A 155 -3.62 -14.83 -18.11
C LYS A 155 -4.89 -14.19 -17.56
N HIS A 156 -5.76 -13.65 -18.41
CA HIS A 156 -7.02 -13.02 -17.99
C HIS A 156 -7.92 -13.97 -17.19
N ALA A 157 -8.09 -15.20 -17.68
CA ALA A 157 -8.92 -16.20 -17.03
C ALA A 157 -8.41 -16.54 -15.61
N VAL A 158 -7.08 -16.69 -15.46
CA VAL A 158 -6.45 -16.97 -14.16
C VAL A 158 -6.64 -15.82 -13.18
N PHE A 159 -6.52 -14.58 -13.67
CA PHE A 159 -6.77 -13.38 -12.87
C PHE A 159 -8.23 -13.31 -12.40
N GLN A 160 -9.21 -13.57 -13.28
CA GLN A 160 -10.62 -13.56 -12.92
C GLN A 160 -10.97 -14.63 -11.86
N VAL A 161 -10.49 -15.86 -12.02
CA VAL A 161 -10.70 -16.93 -11.02
C VAL A 161 -10.13 -16.53 -9.65
N SER A 162 -8.95 -15.91 -9.63
CA SER A 162 -8.34 -15.44 -8.38
C SER A 162 -9.20 -14.36 -7.71
N LEU A 163 -9.78 -13.45 -8.49
CA LEU A 163 -10.67 -12.40 -8.01
C LEU A 163 -11.96 -12.98 -7.40
N TYR A 164 -12.60 -13.92 -8.10
CA TYR A 164 -13.78 -14.62 -7.59
C TYR A 164 -13.48 -15.34 -6.28
N GLY A 165 -12.32 -15.99 -6.16
CA GLY A 165 -11.93 -16.66 -4.92
C GLY A 165 -11.82 -15.72 -3.72
N ILE A 166 -11.34 -14.49 -3.92
CA ILE A 166 -11.21 -13.49 -2.84
C ILE A 166 -12.58 -12.88 -2.52
N SER A 167 -13.41 -12.55 -3.51
CA SER A 167 -14.72 -11.89 -3.31
C SER A 167 -15.85 -12.83 -2.88
N TYR A 168 -15.72 -14.14 -3.14
CA TYR A 168 -16.70 -15.15 -2.75
C TYR A 168 -17.00 -15.13 -1.25
N PHE A 169 -15.99 -14.83 -0.43
CA PHE A 169 -16.16 -14.75 1.02
C PHE A 169 -17.11 -13.62 1.42
N ILE A 170 -16.99 -12.40 0.89
CA ILE A 170 -17.93 -11.30 1.23
C ILE A 170 -19.38 -11.65 0.85
N ILE A 171 -19.57 -12.22 -0.34
CA ILE A 171 -20.91 -12.48 -0.88
C ILE A 171 -21.65 -13.51 -0.03
N ASN A 172 -20.93 -14.46 0.57
CA ASN A 172 -21.51 -15.59 1.31
C ASN A 172 -21.37 -15.49 2.83
N SER A 173 -20.64 -14.51 3.37
CA SER A 173 -20.53 -14.27 4.83
C SER A 173 -21.73 -13.54 5.44
N ASN A 174 -22.78 -13.24 4.68
CA ASN A 174 -24.01 -12.59 5.15
C ASN A 174 -25.22 -13.55 5.26
N VAL A 175 -24.98 -14.82 5.63
CA VAL A 175 -26.04 -15.80 5.98
C VAL A 175 -25.74 -16.42 7.33
#